data_AF-A0A2Z2NGK1-F1
#
_entry.id   AF-A0A2Z2NGK1-F1
#
_cell.length_a   1.000
_cell.length_b   1.000
_cell.length_c   1.000
_cell.angle_alpha   90.00
_cell.angle_beta   90.00
_cell.angle_gamma   90.00
#
_symmetry.space_group_name_H-M   'P 1'
#
loop_
_entity.id
_entity.type
_entity.pdbx_description
1 polymer ?
#
loop_
_entity_poly.entity_id
_entity_poly.type
_entity_poly.pdbx_seq_one_letter_code
_entity_poly.pdbx_strand_id
1 'polypeptide(L)'
;MTLPCVTSSCRAKSNKPPCSTLGRPHTQTRRLDYHPHVHVIIPAGAIDEKRRCWREKRGKFLFVQKALAKVFRAKLLKGLSEQALLPGKKLATEWIVACRPVGSGLSALKYLSRYLYKGVIGEKQLISDNGQRVTFSCRKGGAGKRCTPTVQGPSFIWLILQHGLP
;
A
#
# COMPACT_ATOMS: atom_id res chain seq x y z
N MET A 1 -18.00 -0.73 -22.48
CA MET A 1 -17.41 -1.99 -22.01
C MET A 1 -16.57 -1.71 -20.77
N THR A 2 -17.02 -2.13 -19.59
CA THR A 2 -16.30 -1.94 -18.32
C THR A 2 -15.36 -3.11 -18.09
N LEU A 3 -14.05 -2.88 -18.25
CA LEU A 3 -13.02 -3.85 -17.92
C LEU A 3 -13.00 -4.07 -16.40
N PRO A 4 -13.15 -5.31 -15.89
CA PRO A 4 -12.98 -5.60 -14.49
C PRO A 4 -11.53 -5.32 -14.11
N CYS A 5 -11.29 -4.27 -13.36
CA CYS A 5 -9.99 -4.00 -12.77
C CYS A 5 -9.89 -4.73 -11.43
N VAL A 6 -8.71 -5.22 -11.08
CA VAL A 6 -8.42 -5.78 -9.75
C VAL A 6 -7.41 -4.85 -9.08
N THR A 7 -7.74 -4.35 -7.88
CA THR A 7 -6.72 -3.74 -7.03
C THR A 7 -6.03 -4.83 -6.25
N SER A 8 -4.70 -4.82 -6.26
CA SER A 8 -3.87 -5.67 -5.42
C SER A 8 -3.04 -4.80 -4.49
N SER A 9 -3.10 -5.09 -3.18
CA SER A 9 -2.23 -4.49 -2.17
C SER A 9 -1.36 -5.57 -1.56
N CYS A 10 -0.04 -5.48 -1.76
CA CYS A 10 0.92 -6.46 -1.25
C CYS A 10 1.57 -5.94 0.05
N ARG A 11 1.46 -6.71 1.13
CA ARG A 11 2.04 -6.40 2.45
C ARG A 11 2.73 -7.63 3.04
N ALA A 12 3.92 -7.45 3.61
CA ALA A 12 4.53 -8.40 4.53
C ALA A 12 3.82 -8.38 5.89
N LYS A 13 3.43 -9.56 6.40
CA LYS A 13 2.73 -9.66 7.70
C LYS A 13 3.77 -9.52 8.83
N SER A 14 3.58 -8.52 9.69
CA SER A 14 4.35 -8.36 10.94
C SER A 14 3.70 -9.21 12.05
N ASN A 15 4.48 -9.68 13.03
CA ASN A 15 4.07 -10.46 14.22
C ASN A 15 3.11 -9.72 15.20
N LYS A 16 2.22 -8.86 14.71
CA LYS A 16 1.15 -8.22 15.48
C LYS A 16 -0.21 -8.67 14.93
N PRO A 17 -1.23 -8.86 15.79
CA PRO A 17 -2.43 -9.62 15.45
C PRO A 17 -3.21 -8.96 14.28
N PRO A 18 -3.89 -9.78 13.44
CA PRO A 18 -4.61 -9.29 12.28
C PRO A 18 -5.93 -8.63 12.71
N CYS A 19 -6.02 -7.31 12.55
CA CYS A 19 -7.30 -6.61 12.69
C CYS A 19 -8.05 -6.69 11.35
N SER A 20 -9.01 -7.60 11.26
CA SER A 20 -9.96 -7.74 10.17
C SER A 20 -11.22 -6.91 10.44
N THR A 21 -11.53 -5.87 9.63
CA THR A 21 -12.91 -5.51 9.22
C THR A 21 -12.95 -4.32 8.24
N LEU A 22 -14.04 -4.28 7.46
CA LEU A 22 -14.40 -3.33 6.40
C LEU A 22 -14.10 -1.85 6.69
N GLY A 23 -13.59 -1.15 5.67
CA GLY A 23 -13.57 0.31 5.59
C GLY A 23 -12.20 0.92 5.29
N ARG A 24 -11.98 1.24 4.00
CA ARG A 24 -10.90 2.10 3.45
C ARG A 24 -9.49 1.43 3.33
N PRO A 25 -9.04 1.02 2.11
CA PRO A 25 -7.77 0.28 1.95
C PRO A 25 -6.53 1.19 2.01
N HIS A 26 -6.06 1.40 3.24
CA HIS A 26 -4.72 1.75 3.76
C HIS A 26 -3.57 2.12 2.81
N THR A 27 -2.94 3.28 3.12
CA THR A 27 -1.47 3.51 3.04
C THR A 27 -0.86 4.09 4.31
N GLN A 28 -1.66 4.20 5.36
CA GLN A 28 -1.26 4.83 6.60
C GLN A 28 -1.45 3.78 7.68
N THR A 29 -0.37 3.32 8.33
CA THR A 29 -0.56 3.01 9.75
C THR A 29 -0.98 4.36 10.31
N ARG A 30 -2.20 4.49 10.82
CA ARG A 30 -2.80 5.80 11.16
C ARG A 30 -1.89 6.69 12.06
N ARG A 31 -0.80 6.13 12.59
CA ARG A 31 0.36 6.64 13.33
C ARG A 31 1.66 7.03 12.56
N LEU A 32 1.72 6.98 11.22
CA LEU A 32 2.97 7.09 10.41
C LEU A 32 4.01 5.97 10.65
N ASP A 33 3.60 4.82 11.19
CA ASP A 33 4.55 3.70 11.34
C ASP A 33 4.95 3.15 9.95
N TYR A 34 6.24 2.86 9.78
CA TYR A 34 6.81 2.28 8.55
C TYR A 34 6.04 1.04 8.12
N HIS A 35 5.40 1.13 6.96
CA HIS A 35 4.56 0.07 6.43
C HIS A 35 4.56 0.07 4.89
N PRO A 36 5.63 -0.41 4.25
CA PRO A 36 5.72 -0.43 2.80
C PRO A 36 4.65 -1.37 2.23
N HIS A 37 3.89 -0.87 1.26
CA HIS A 37 2.95 -1.63 0.45
C HIS A 37 2.70 -0.87 -0.85
N VAL A 38 2.38 -1.63 -1.90
CA VAL A 38 2.13 -1.09 -3.24
C VAL A 38 0.69 -1.36 -3.60
N HIS A 39 0.01 -0.38 -4.21
CA HIS A 39 -1.30 -0.55 -4.83
C HIS A 39 -1.14 -0.64 -6.34
N VAL A 40 -1.55 -1.76 -6.92
CA VAL A 40 -1.50 -1.98 -8.37
C VAL A 40 -2.91 -2.24 -8.89
N ILE A 41 -3.29 -1.50 -9.94
CA ILE A 41 -4.50 -1.78 -10.72
C ILE A 41 -4.09 -2.62 -11.93
N ILE A 42 -4.70 -3.79 -12.06
CA ILE A 42 -4.45 -4.69 -13.20
C ILE A 42 -5.79 -4.92 -13.91
N PRO A 43 -5.88 -4.67 -15.23
CA PRO A 43 -7.07 -5.02 -15.99
C PRO A 43 -7.21 -6.56 -16.08
N ALA A 44 -8.42 -7.08 -15.93
CA ALA A 44 -8.70 -8.53 -15.97
C ALA A 44 -8.76 -9.07 -17.41
N GLY A 45 -7.73 -8.79 -18.20
CA GLY A 45 -7.59 -9.34 -19.54
C GLY A 45 -6.18 -9.19 -20.08
N ALA A 46 -6.01 -9.69 -21.29
CA ALA A 46 -4.74 -9.68 -22.00
C ALA A 46 -4.99 -9.34 -23.48
N ILE A 47 -3.95 -8.81 -24.12
CA ILE A 47 -3.95 -8.60 -25.56
C ILE A 47 -3.54 -9.91 -26.22
N ASP A 48 -4.37 -10.43 -27.12
CA ASP A 48 -4.01 -11.51 -28.03
C ASP A 48 -3.28 -10.90 -29.22
N GLU A 49 -1.95 -10.99 -29.22
CA GLU A 49 -1.09 -10.39 -30.25
C GLU A 49 -1.39 -10.92 -31.66
N LYS A 50 -1.76 -12.21 -31.78
CA LYS A 50 -2.05 -12.84 -33.07
C LYS A 50 -3.36 -12.35 -33.66
N ARG A 51 -4.37 -12.18 -32.82
CA ARG A 51 -5.71 -11.75 -33.25
C ARG A 51 -5.93 -10.24 -33.11
N ARG A 52 -4.91 -9.51 -32.61
CA ARG A 52 -4.94 -8.07 -32.29
C ARG A 52 -6.19 -7.66 -31.51
N CYS A 53 -6.65 -8.51 -30.60
CA CYS A 53 -7.89 -8.29 -29.87
C CYS A 53 -7.70 -8.40 -28.37
N TRP A 54 -8.55 -7.69 -27.62
CA TRP A 54 -8.60 -7.80 -26.17
C TRP A 54 -9.36 -9.07 -25.78
N ARG A 55 -8.76 -9.88 -24.92
CA ARG A 55 -9.41 -11.04 -24.29
C ARG A 55 -9.60 -10.78 -22.81
N GLU A 56 -10.86 -10.76 -22.39
CA GLU A 56 -11.22 -10.65 -20.99
C GLU A 56 -11.28 -12.03 -20.33
N LYS A 57 -10.76 -12.13 -19.11
CA LYS A 57 -10.92 -13.33 -18.32
C LYS A 57 -12.30 -13.33 -17.67
N ARG A 58 -13.09 -14.38 -17.93
CA ARG A 58 -14.35 -14.61 -17.21
C ARG A 58 -14.05 -14.94 -15.75
N GLY A 59 -14.47 -14.08 -14.81
CA GLY A 59 -14.33 -14.31 -13.37
C GLY A 59 -14.05 -13.04 -12.57
N LYS A 60 -14.06 -13.15 -11.23
CA LYS A 60 -13.88 -12.00 -10.33
C LYS A 60 -12.41 -11.56 -10.16
N PHE A 61 -11.45 -12.43 -10.46
CA PHE A 61 -10.02 -12.18 -10.21
C PHE A 61 -9.13 -12.74 -11.31
N LEU A 62 -8.07 -12.00 -11.67
CA LEU A 62 -7.05 -12.45 -12.62
C LEU A 62 -6.18 -13.56 -12.01
N PHE A 63 -5.73 -13.37 -10.75
CA PHE A 63 -4.87 -14.32 -10.03
C PHE A 63 -5.47 -14.73 -8.69
N VAL A 64 -5.15 -15.95 -8.24
CA VAL A 64 -5.44 -16.40 -6.87
C VAL A 64 -4.51 -15.66 -5.91
N GLN A 65 -5.10 -15.05 -4.88
CA GLN A 65 -4.43 -14.17 -3.91
C GLN A 65 -3.15 -14.77 -3.29
N LYS A 66 -3.22 -16.02 -2.83
CA LYS A 66 -2.08 -16.74 -2.21
C LYS A 66 -0.94 -17.01 -3.21
N ALA A 67 -1.30 -17.41 -4.43
CA ALA A 67 -0.32 -17.67 -5.48
C ALA A 67 0.40 -16.38 -5.90
N LEU A 68 -0.36 -15.30 -6.06
CA LEU A 68 0.19 -13.97 -6.37
C LEU A 68 1.15 -13.50 -5.28
N ALA A 69 0.81 -13.68 -4.00
CA ALA A 69 1.68 -13.33 -2.89
C ALA A 69 3.02 -14.07 -2.92
N LYS A 70 2.98 -15.39 -3.18
CA LYS A 70 4.16 -16.24 -3.26
C LYS A 70 5.07 -15.81 -4.42
N VAL A 71 4.50 -15.61 -5.62
CA VAL A 71 5.26 -15.21 -6.82
C VAL A 71 5.83 -13.80 -6.68
N PHE A 72 5.03 -12.84 -6.19
CA PHE A 72 5.47 -11.47 -5.98
C PHE A 72 6.65 -11.41 -4.99
N ARG A 73 6.54 -12.10 -3.85
CA ARG A 73 7.63 -12.22 -2.88
C ARG A 73 8.89 -12.79 -3.54
N ALA A 74 8.77 -13.90 -4.26
CA ALA A 74 9.93 -14.54 -4.90
C ALA A 74 10.61 -13.61 -5.90
N LYS A 75 9.85 -12.96 -6.80
CA LYS A 75 10.39 -12.04 -7.80
C LYS A 75 11.04 -10.80 -7.18
N LEU A 76 10.40 -10.20 -6.18
CA LEU A 76 10.93 -9.01 -5.51
C LEU A 76 12.23 -9.33 -4.76
N LEU A 77 12.25 -10.42 -3.99
CA LEU A 77 13.47 -10.83 -3.28
C LEU A 77 14.60 -11.20 -4.23
N LYS A 78 14.28 -11.82 -5.38
CA LYS A 78 15.26 -12.10 -6.43
C LYS A 78 15.88 -10.79 -6.95
N GLY A 79 15.06 -9.82 -7.32
CA GLY A 79 15.55 -8.52 -7.81
C GLY A 79 16.38 -7.76 -6.77
N LEU A 80 15.97 -7.79 -5.50
CA LEU A 80 16.76 -7.20 -4.40
C LEU A 80 18.10 -7.94 -4.20
N SER A 81 18.11 -9.27 -4.33
CA SER A 81 19.32 -10.08 -4.23
C SER A 81 20.30 -9.76 -5.35
N GLU A 82 19.82 -9.62 -6.58
CA GLU A 82 20.62 -9.28 -7.76
C GLU A 82 21.29 -7.91 -7.63
N GLN A 83 20.72 -7.01 -6.82
CA GLN A 83 21.27 -5.67 -6.54
C GLN A 83 22.02 -5.58 -5.20
N ALA A 84 22.23 -6.70 -4.50
CA ALA A 84 22.81 -6.73 -3.16
C ALA A 84 22.09 -5.83 -2.12
N LEU A 85 20.78 -5.62 -2.30
CA LEU A 85 19.93 -4.79 -1.45
C LEU A 85 19.10 -5.61 -0.45
N LEU A 86 19.39 -6.91 -0.29
CA LEU A 86 18.69 -7.72 0.69
C LEU A 86 18.99 -7.22 2.10
N PRO A 87 17.97 -7.00 2.94
CA PRO A 87 18.19 -6.56 4.30
C PRO A 87 18.89 -7.68 5.09
N GLY A 88 19.88 -7.31 5.92
CA GLY A 88 20.56 -8.24 6.84
C GLY A 88 19.68 -8.77 7.98
N LYS A 89 18.40 -8.37 8.03
CA LYS A 89 17.41 -8.84 9.01
C LYS A 89 16.51 -9.91 8.41
N LYS A 90 16.06 -10.86 9.25
CA LYS A 90 15.14 -11.93 8.85
C LYS A 90 13.85 -11.35 8.27
N LEU A 91 13.60 -11.64 7.00
CA LEU A 91 12.41 -11.23 6.30
C LEU A 91 11.19 -12.06 6.73
N ALA A 92 10.01 -11.42 6.76
CA ALA A 92 8.76 -12.13 6.99
C ALA A 92 8.54 -13.21 5.92
N THR A 93 8.15 -14.40 6.37
CA THR A 93 7.84 -15.55 5.53
C THR A 93 6.44 -15.43 4.93
N GLU A 94 5.47 -14.91 5.68
CA GLU A 94 4.11 -14.68 5.20
C GLU A 94 3.93 -13.31 4.55
N TRP A 95 3.57 -13.33 3.26
CA TRP A 95 3.18 -12.14 2.51
C TRP A 95 1.70 -12.24 2.17
N ILE A 96 0.98 -11.15 2.37
CA ILE A 96 -0.44 -11.05 2.08
C ILE A 96 -0.59 -10.10 0.91
N VAL A 97 -1.22 -10.58 -0.16
CA VAL A 97 -1.74 -9.70 -1.21
C VAL A 97 -3.23 -9.61 -0.99
N ALA A 98 -3.87 -8.44 -1.06
CA ALA A 98 -5.33 -8.33 -1.01
C ALA A 98 -5.83 -8.00 -2.41
N CYS A 99 -6.59 -8.92 -3.02
CA CYS A 99 -7.19 -8.72 -4.34
C CYS A 99 -8.67 -8.35 -4.19
N ARG A 100 -9.12 -7.28 -4.86
CA ARG A 100 -10.56 -6.93 -4.93
C ARG A 100 -10.98 -6.55 -6.34
N PRO A 101 -12.14 -7.03 -6.83
CA PRO A 101 -12.69 -6.54 -8.09
C PRO A 101 -13.18 -5.11 -7.87
N VAL A 102 -12.79 -4.19 -8.75
CA VAL A 102 -13.15 -2.77 -8.69
C VAL A 102 -13.99 -2.31 -9.89
N GLY A 103 -14.66 -3.26 -10.56
CA GLY A 103 -15.51 -2.98 -11.72
C GLY A 103 -14.74 -2.21 -12.79
N SER A 104 -15.28 -1.10 -13.26
CA SER A 104 -14.69 -0.22 -14.29
C SER A 104 -13.31 0.36 -13.96
N GLY A 105 -12.84 0.24 -12.72
CA GLY A 105 -11.56 0.78 -12.28
C GLY A 105 -11.55 2.30 -12.07
N LEU A 106 -12.55 3.06 -12.54
CA LEU A 106 -12.63 4.52 -12.36
C LEU A 106 -12.59 4.95 -10.90
N SER A 107 -13.26 4.22 -10.01
CA SER A 107 -13.23 4.49 -8.57
C SER A 107 -11.85 4.22 -7.97
N ALA A 108 -11.15 3.18 -8.44
CA ALA A 108 -9.80 2.85 -8.04
C ALA A 108 -8.77 3.86 -8.60
N LEU A 109 -8.95 4.34 -9.83
CA LEU A 109 -8.13 5.41 -10.41
C LEU A 109 -8.33 6.74 -9.68
N LYS A 110 -9.59 7.12 -9.39
CA LYS A 110 -9.90 8.28 -8.54
C LYS A 110 -9.34 8.13 -7.12
N TYR A 111 -9.21 6.90 -6.65
CA TYR A 111 -8.58 6.61 -5.36
C TYR A 111 -7.06 6.81 -5.45
N LEU A 112 -6.41 6.23 -6.46
CA LEU A 112 -4.98 6.38 -6.72
C LEU A 112 -4.58 7.84 -7.00
N SER A 113 -5.40 8.60 -7.73
CA SER A 113 -5.09 9.99 -8.05
C SER A 113 -4.98 10.86 -6.79
N ARG A 114 -5.73 10.55 -5.73
CA ARG A 114 -5.60 11.25 -4.45
C ARG A 114 -4.22 11.09 -3.81
N TYR A 115 -3.47 10.03 -4.14
CA TYR A 115 -2.11 9.83 -3.64
C TYR A 115 -1.08 10.67 -4.38
N LEU A 116 -1.33 10.97 -5.66
CA LEU A 116 -0.46 11.86 -6.43
C LEU A 116 -0.56 13.31 -5.91
N TYR A 117 -1.75 13.73 -5.46
CA TYR A 117 -2.02 15.13 -5.12
C TYR A 117 -2.10 15.43 -3.62
N LYS A 118 -2.16 14.42 -2.74
CA LYS A 118 -2.18 14.64 -1.28
C LYS A 118 -0.89 14.11 -0.66
N GLY A 119 -0.12 15.02 -0.07
CA GLY A 119 1.08 14.69 0.70
C GLY A 119 0.79 13.78 1.90
N VAL A 120 1.86 13.21 2.45
CA VAL A 120 1.84 12.23 3.56
C VAL A 120 1.12 12.79 4.80
N ILE A 121 1.26 14.09 5.06
CA ILE A 121 0.57 14.81 6.12
C ILE A 121 -0.14 16.03 5.54
N GLY A 122 -1.37 16.28 5.98
CA GLY A 122 -2.08 17.52 5.64
C GLY A 122 -1.78 18.60 6.66
N GLU A 123 -1.75 19.86 6.24
CA GLU A 123 -1.46 21.02 7.10
C GLU A 123 -2.32 21.04 8.38
N LYS A 124 -3.62 20.75 8.27
CA LYS A 124 -4.55 20.67 9.41
C LYS A 124 -4.21 19.59 10.46
N GLN A 125 -3.25 18.72 10.17
CA GLN A 125 -2.76 17.71 11.10
C GLN A 125 -1.55 18.19 11.89
N LEU A 126 -0.87 19.27 11.49
CA LEU A 126 0.16 19.92 12.29
C LEU A 126 -0.53 20.75 13.39
N ILE A 127 -0.21 20.46 14.64
CA ILE A 127 -0.80 21.12 15.82
C ILE A 127 0.14 22.19 16.34
N SER A 128 1.42 21.87 16.46
CA SER A 128 2.44 22.83 16.89
C SER A 128 3.83 22.40 16.42
N ASP A 129 4.70 23.39 16.25
CA ASP A 129 6.12 23.24 16.02
C ASP A 129 6.86 24.30 16.85
N ASN A 130 7.86 23.87 17.62
CA ASN A 130 8.70 24.77 18.41
C ASN A 130 10.16 24.80 17.90
N GLY A 131 10.41 24.31 16.68
CA GLY A 131 11.73 24.25 16.06
C GLY A 131 12.58 23.06 16.49
N GLN A 132 12.28 22.43 17.64
CA GLN A 132 12.93 21.20 18.08
C GLN A 132 12.01 19.98 17.97
N ARG A 133 10.72 20.19 18.22
CA ARG A 133 9.70 19.15 18.31
C ARG A 133 8.44 19.57 17.56
N VAL A 134 7.90 18.60 16.83
CA VAL A 134 6.67 18.74 16.06
C VAL A 134 5.58 17.91 16.72
N THR A 135 4.42 18.51 16.96
CA THR A 135 3.22 17.83 17.43
C THR A 135 2.21 17.75 16.30
N PHE A 136 1.73 16.54 16.00
CA PHE A 136 0.78 16.34 14.92
C PHE A 136 -0.34 15.37 15.32
N SER A 137 -1.51 15.52 14.71
CA SER A 137 -2.66 14.65 14.93
C SER A 137 -2.61 13.42 14.05
N CYS A 138 -2.43 12.25 14.66
CA CYS A 138 -2.62 10.95 14.05
C CYS A 138 -3.96 10.30 14.47
N ARG A 139 -4.36 9.21 13.81
CA ARG A 139 -5.44 8.34 14.32
C ARG A 139 -4.79 7.03 14.80
N LYS A 140 -5.35 6.31 15.78
CA LYS A 140 -4.94 4.91 16.03
C LYS A 140 -5.80 3.96 15.20
N GLY A 141 -5.22 2.85 14.72
CA GLY A 141 -5.97 1.75 14.12
C GLY A 141 -6.86 1.09 15.17
N GLY A 142 -8.11 0.75 14.83
CA GLY A 142 -9.05 0.03 15.70
C GLY A 142 -10.12 0.87 16.41
N ALA A 143 -9.77 2.02 17.02
CA ALA A 143 -10.66 2.65 18.01
C ALA A 143 -11.18 4.07 17.69
N GLY A 144 -10.91 4.63 16.51
CA GLY A 144 -11.31 6.01 16.17
C GLY A 144 -10.62 7.12 16.99
N LYS A 145 -9.97 6.79 18.11
CA LYS A 145 -9.21 7.71 18.96
C LYS A 145 -8.10 8.41 18.16
N ARG A 146 -8.13 9.75 18.22
CA ARG A 146 -7.04 10.61 17.76
C ARG A 146 -5.87 10.49 18.73
N CYS A 147 -4.66 10.53 18.19
CA CYS A 147 -3.42 10.59 18.95
C CYS A 147 -2.69 11.86 18.54
N THR A 148 -2.03 12.51 19.48
CA THR A 148 -1.26 13.74 19.25
C THR A 148 0.19 13.52 19.69
N PRO A 149 0.96 12.67 18.97
CA PRO A 149 2.36 12.47 19.26
C PRO A 149 3.15 13.75 19.05
N THR A 150 4.09 13.98 19.96
CA THR A 150 5.15 14.97 19.82
C THR A 150 6.46 14.22 19.59
N VAL A 151 7.14 14.52 18.49
CA VAL A 151 8.41 13.89 18.10
C VAL A 151 9.46 14.95 17.82
N GLN A 152 10.73 14.59 17.79
CA GLN A 152 11.78 15.51 17.36
C GLN A 152 11.63 15.84 15.87
N GLY A 153 12.01 17.06 15.47
CA GLY A 153 11.94 17.52 14.07
C GLY A 153 12.60 16.56 13.07
N PRO A 154 13.85 16.10 13.30
CA PRO A 154 14.48 15.11 12.43
C PRO A 154 13.71 13.80 12.31
N SER A 155 13.13 13.32 13.42
CA SER A 155 12.28 12.13 13.41
C SER A 155 11.00 12.35 12.61
N PHE A 156 10.41 13.55 12.69
CA PHE A 156 9.23 13.91 11.91
C PHE A 156 9.53 13.90 10.39
N ILE A 157 10.64 14.51 9.99
CA ILE A 157 11.08 14.51 8.58
C ILE A 157 11.38 13.08 8.12
N TRP A 158 12.07 12.28 8.94
CA TRP A 158 12.35 10.88 8.64
C TRP A 158 11.08 10.07 8.42
N LEU A 159 10.04 10.27 9.25
CA LEU A 159 8.74 9.63 9.07
C LEU A 159 8.10 10.01 7.73
N ILE A 160 8.23 11.27 7.28
CA ILE A 160 7.71 11.70 5.97
C ILE A 160 8.53 11.07 4.82
N LEU A 161 9.86 11.09 4.91
CA LEU A 161 10.76 10.59 3.87
C LEU A 161 10.60 9.08 3.64
N GLN A 162 10.43 8.30 4.71
CA GLN A 162 10.14 6.87 4.64
C GLN A 162 8.86 6.53 3.83
N HIS A 163 8.01 7.51 3.55
CA HIS A 163 6.74 7.33 2.85
C HIS A 163 6.76 7.88 1.42
N GLY A 164 7.70 8.77 1.08
CA GLY A 164 7.85 9.33 -0.27
C GLY A 164 8.83 8.57 -1.15
N LEU A 165 9.77 7.84 -0.54
CA LEU A 165 10.82 7.12 -1.27
C LEU A 165 10.47 5.62 -1.36
N PRO A 166 10.49 5.02 -2.57
CA PRO A 166 10.28 3.58 -2.76
C PRO A 166 11.39 2.72 -2.16
#